data_AF-A0A098S7B2-F1
#
_entry.id   AF-A0A098S7B2-F1
#
_cell.length_a   1.000
_cell.length_b   1.000
_cell.length_c   1.000
_cell.angle_alpha   90.00
_cell.angle_beta   90.00
_cell.angle_gamma   90.00
#
_symmetry.space_group_name_H-M   'P 1'
#
loop_
_entity.id
_entity.type
_entity.pdbx_description
1 polymer ?
#
loop_
_entity_poly.entity_id
_entity_poly.type
_entity_poly.pdbx_seq_one_letter_code
_entity_poly.pdbx_strand_id
1 'polypeptide(L)'
;MIGLTRFFFLGLTFALLLPGCAMRQLDRAQKAFNEAATIENQQRFSPQSGVFVSPTLSYAVAYRHVSKAVKKRGQLSRNNLEGNALALKALCEWKLNDFDASKISARTALQALKTLENQVGIRMSRDEALMRALPDILVLDQVRSDLFSFHKGAVNFAAAKQQYQEQVYHNAEDTEADLEEALNHLRDREPTAGISTEMETYLVLVQLAGLKSWAKGIDFLRESITEDRSLSDEGRRTATDFFLQERQQHLAPRKALLLAKLSALLPGGTGHELYQFWDSAL
;
A
#
# COMPACT_ATOMS: atom_id res chain seq x y z
N MET A 1 41.41 43.69 22.53
CA MET A 1 39.98 43.29 22.61
C MET A 1 39.25 43.23 21.25
N ILE A 2 39.94 43.09 20.11
CA ILE A 2 39.30 43.09 18.76
C ILE A 2 39.23 41.66 18.15
N GLY A 3 39.89 40.68 18.75
CA GLY A 3 39.92 39.30 18.25
C GLY A 3 38.66 38.48 18.54
N LEU A 4 37.98 38.71 19.67
CA LEU A 4 36.87 37.84 20.12
C LEU A 4 35.58 38.01 19.30
N THR A 5 35.30 39.22 18.80
CA THR A 5 34.07 39.52 18.06
C THR A 5 34.08 38.97 16.63
N ARG A 6 35.24 38.85 15.98
CA ARG A 6 35.35 38.28 14.62
C ARG A 6 35.16 36.76 14.57
N PHE A 7 35.60 36.02 15.60
CA PHE A 7 35.34 34.59 15.70
C PHE A 7 33.87 34.27 16.02
N PHE A 8 33.20 35.13 16.79
CA PHE A 8 31.78 34.96 17.13
C PHE A 8 30.86 35.10 15.90
N PHE A 9 31.14 36.07 15.00
CA PHE A 9 30.37 36.26 13.77
C PHE A 9 30.61 35.19 12.68
N LEU A 10 31.81 34.60 12.64
CA LEU A 10 32.13 33.51 11.70
C LEU A 10 31.50 32.17 12.14
N GLY A 11 31.41 31.92 13.45
CA GLY A 11 30.69 30.77 14.00
C GLY A 11 29.17 30.86 13.82
N LEU A 12 28.60 32.07 13.92
CA LEU A 12 27.16 32.32 13.77
C LEU A 12 26.70 32.12 12.31
N THR A 13 27.51 32.51 11.33
CA THR A 13 27.19 32.31 9.89
C THR A 13 27.31 30.85 9.45
N PHE A 14 28.25 30.07 10.00
CA PHE A 14 28.32 28.63 9.76
C PHE A 14 27.17 27.85 10.42
N ALA A 15 26.68 28.29 11.58
CA ALA A 15 25.52 27.69 12.25
C ALA A 15 24.20 27.88 11.47
N LEU A 16 24.07 28.97 10.70
CA LEU A 16 22.88 29.30 9.89
C LEU A 16 22.81 28.55 8.55
N LEU A 17 23.91 27.95 8.06
CA LEU A 17 23.94 27.22 6.79
C LEU A 17 23.71 25.71 6.93
N LEU A 18 23.73 25.18 8.15
CA LEU A 18 23.55 23.75 8.43
C LEU A 18 22.10 23.20 8.42
N PRO A 19 21.01 23.99 8.56
CA PRO A 19 19.67 23.44 8.47
C PRO A 19 19.23 23.18 7.02
N GLY A 20 20.05 23.44 5.99
CA GLY A 20 19.61 23.22 4.60
C GLY A 20 19.69 21.76 4.11
N CYS A 21 20.52 20.92 4.74
CA CYS A 21 20.89 19.63 4.13
C CYS A 21 19.76 18.59 4.22
N ALA A 22 19.21 18.34 5.42
CA ALA A 22 18.17 17.33 5.60
C ALA A 22 16.90 17.66 4.79
N MET A 23 16.48 18.92 4.81
CA MET A 23 15.30 19.42 4.11
C MET A 23 15.47 19.33 2.59
N ARG A 24 16.66 19.68 2.07
CA ARG A 24 16.97 19.51 0.64
C ARG A 24 17.00 18.04 0.22
N GLN A 25 17.44 17.12 1.08
CA GLN A 25 17.35 15.69 0.78
C GLN A 25 15.89 15.22 0.80
N LEU A 26 15.08 15.69 1.75
CA LEU A 26 13.68 15.34 1.84
C LEU A 26 12.87 15.83 0.62
N ASP A 27 13.09 17.08 0.19
CA ASP A 27 12.49 17.65 -1.02
C ASP A 27 12.83 16.83 -2.27
N ARG A 28 14.10 16.48 -2.45
CA ARG A 28 14.54 15.59 -3.55
C ARG A 28 13.89 14.22 -3.48
N ALA A 29 13.73 13.67 -2.28
CA ALA A 29 13.06 12.39 -2.10
C ALA A 29 11.59 12.46 -2.50
N GLN A 30 10.87 13.49 -2.05
CA GLN A 30 9.46 13.70 -2.38
C GLN A 30 9.26 13.88 -3.88
N LYS A 31 10.10 14.69 -4.54
CA LYS A 31 10.03 14.90 -5.99
C LYS A 31 10.21 13.60 -6.76
N ALA A 32 11.23 12.80 -6.41
CA ALA A 32 11.49 11.53 -7.06
C ALA A 32 10.39 10.49 -6.80
N PHE A 33 9.80 10.48 -5.59
CA PHE A 33 8.67 9.60 -5.27
C PHE A 33 7.42 9.97 -6.07
N ASN A 34 7.10 11.27 -6.18
CA ASN A 34 5.95 11.74 -6.95
C ASN A 34 6.12 11.45 -8.45
N GLU A 35 7.33 11.60 -8.98
CA GLU A 35 7.65 11.22 -10.36
C GLU A 35 7.42 9.71 -10.58
N ALA A 36 7.90 8.86 -9.68
CA ALA A 36 7.68 7.42 -9.74
C ALA A 36 6.19 7.06 -9.70
N ALA A 37 5.42 7.66 -8.77
CA ALA A 37 3.98 7.44 -8.65
C ALA A 37 3.22 7.93 -9.90
N THR A 38 3.65 9.02 -10.51
CA THR A 38 3.07 9.54 -11.76
C THR A 38 3.29 8.55 -12.90
N ILE A 39 4.52 8.05 -13.07
CA ILE A 39 4.86 7.04 -14.08
C ILE A 39 4.03 5.76 -13.86
N GLU A 40 3.93 5.28 -12.63
CA GLU A 40 3.16 4.07 -12.30
C GLU A 40 1.66 4.25 -12.60
N ASN A 41 1.08 5.40 -12.24
CA ASN A 41 -0.33 5.68 -12.53
C ASN A 41 -0.60 5.79 -14.05
N GLN A 42 0.30 6.44 -14.80
CA GLN A 42 0.21 6.49 -16.26
C GLN A 42 0.24 5.09 -16.87
N GLN A 43 1.13 4.21 -16.41
CA GLN A 43 1.21 2.82 -16.87
C GLN A 43 -0.06 2.02 -16.59
N ARG A 44 -0.75 2.30 -15.47
CA ARG A 44 -1.96 1.59 -15.07
C ARG A 44 -3.22 2.05 -15.80
N PHE A 45 -3.37 3.35 -16.05
CA PHE A 45 -4.64 3.93 -16.54
C PHE A 45 -4.56 4.45 -17.97
N SER A 46 -3.37 4.75 -18.49
CA SER A 46 -3.18 5.30 -19.83
C SER A 46 -1.95 4.66 -20.49
N PRO A 47 -1.95 3.34 -20.74
CA PRO A 47 -0.80 2.65 -21.31
C PRO A 47 -0.47 3.23 -22.70
N GLN A 48 0.56 4.06 -22.78
CA GLN A 48 1.07 4.57 -24.05
C GLN A 48 1.93 3.49 -24.72
N SER A 49 1.79 3.36 -26.04
CA SER A 49 2.70 2.53 -26.85
C SER A 49 4.07 3.22 -26.94
N GLY A 50 5.06 2.76 -26.15
CA GLY A 50 6.41 3.32 -26.11
C GLY A 50 7.36 2.61 -25.12
N VAL A 51 8.62 3.06 -25.04
CA VAL A 51 9.61 2.54 -24.07
C VAL A 51 9.19 2.95 -22.66
N PHE A 52 8.79 1.97 -21.84
CA PHE A 52 8.40 2.20 -20.46
C PHE A 52 9.60 2.54 -19.59
N VAL A 53 9.62 3.76 -19.03
CA VAL A 53 10.53 4.08 -17.92
C VAL A 53 10.02 3.33 -16.69
N SER A 54 10.85 2.46 -16.12
CA SER A 54 10.48 1.74 -14.89
C SER A 54 10.42 2.72 -13.70
N PRO A 55 9.29 2.79 -12.96
CA PRO A 55 9.18 3.66 -11.78
C PRO A 55 10.16 3.25 -10.66
N THR A 56 10.67 2.02 -10.68
CA THR A 56 11.62 1.48 -9.69
C THR A 56 12.87 2.33 -9.55
N LEU A 57 13.41 2.88 -10.66
CA LEU A 57 14.61 3.72 -10.59
C LEU A 57 14.34 5.00 -9.79
N SER A 58 13.20 5.65 -10.04
CA SER A 58 12.80 6.87 -9.34
C SER A 58 12.48 6.60 -7.86
N TYR A 59 11.85 5.45 -7.54
CA TYR A 59 11.71 5.00 -6.15
C TYR A 59 13.06 4.75 -5.46
N ALA A 60 14.03 4.16 -6.13
CA ALA A 60 15.39 3.96 -5.59
C ALA A 60 16.11 5.30 -5.34
N VAL A 61 15.93 6.28 -6.24
CA VAL A 61 16.43 7.65 -6.05
C VAL A 61 15.78 8.30 -4.84
N ALA A 62 14.45 8.19 -4.70
CA ALA A 62 13.72 8.69 -3.54
C ALA A 62 14.22 8.06 -2.24
N TYR A 63 14.34 6.74 -2.21
CA TYR A 63 14.86 5.97 -1.08
C TYR A 63 16.25 6.44 -0.64
N ARG A 64 17.16 6.63 -1.59
CA ARG A 64 18.52 7.12 -1.32
C ARG A 64 18.51 8.50 -0.67
N HIS A 65 17.64 9.40 -1.13
CA HIS A 65 17.55 10.76 -0.60
C HIS A 65 16.90 10.78 0.78
N VAL A 66 15.77 10.10 0.98
CA VAL A 66 15.10 10.04 2.28
C VAL A 66 15.97 9.34 3.32
N SER A 67 16.69 8.28 2.95
CA SER A 67 17.67 7.59 3.81
C SER A 67 18.80 8.52 4.28
N LYS A 68 19.22 9.48 3.46
CA LYS A 68 20.19 10.52 3.86
C LYS A 68 19.54 11.56 4.79
N ALA A 69 18.29 11.94 4.53
CA ALA A 69 17.56 12.89 5.36
C ALA A 69 17.36 12.33 6.78
N VAL A 70 16.86 11.10 6.92
CA VAL A 70 16.56 10.48 8.23
C VAL A 70 17.82 10.26 9.08
N LYS A 71 19.03 10.22 8.51
CA LYS A 71 20.29 10.23 9.30
C LYS A 71 20.49 11.52 10.10
N LYS A 72 19.72 12.57 9.80
CA LYS A 72 19.74 13.87 10.50
C LYS A 72 18.43 14.07 11.29
N ARG A 73 17.95 13.05 12.02
CA ARG A 73 16.69 13.07 12.81
C ARG A 73 16.50 14.35 13.62
N GLY A 74 17.51 14.78 14.37
CA GLY A 74 17.40 16.01 15.17
C GLY A 74 17.20 17.31 14.38
N GLN A 75 17.58 17.37 13.10
CA GLN A 75 17.20 18.49 12.23
C GLN A 75 15.74 18.37 11.78
N LEU A 76 15.30 17.17 11.39
CA LEU A 76 13.92 16.92 10.97
C LEU A 76 12.92 17.16 12.11
N SER A 77 13.23 16.67 13.30
CA SER A 77 12.43 16.82 14.52
C SER A 77 12.20 18.28 14.87
N ARG A 78 13.26 19.10 14.87
CA ARG A 78 13.17 20.56 15.10
C ARG A 78 12.32 21.32 14.08
N ASN A 79 12.10 20.74 12.91
CA ASN A 79 11.25 21.30 11.86
C ASN A 79 9.91 20.58 11.74
N ASN A 80 9.57 19.68 12.67
CA ASN A 80 8.33 18.88 12.65
C ASN A 80 8.19 17.96 11.42
N LEU A 81 9.32 17.56 10.80
CA LEU A 81 9.35 16.76 9.56
C LEU A 81 9.77 15.30 9.77
N GLU A 82 10.10 14.89 10.99
CA GLU A 82 10.63 13.55 11.26
C GLU A 82 9.64 12.45 10.89
N GLY A 83 8.38 12.57 11.32
CA GLY A 83 7.33 11.60 11.00
C GLY A 83 7.10 11.46 9.49
N ASN A 84 7.05 12.57 8.75
CA ASN A 84 6.87 12.57 7.29
C ASN A 84 8.06 11.91 6.57
N ALA A 85 9.28 12.23 6.99
CA ALA A 85 10.47 11.63 6.40
C ALA A 85 10.52 10.12 6.62
N LEU A 86 10.12 9.65 7.81
CA LEU A 86 10.03 8.22 8.11
C LEU A 86 8.89 7.55 7.34
N ALA A 87 7.74 8.21 7.19
CA ALA A 87 6.64 7.71 6.38
C ALA A 87 7.03 7.58 4.91
N LEU A 88 7.69 8.60 4.33
CA LEU A 88 8.20 8.54 2.97
C LEU A 88 9.24 7.42 2.79
N LYS A 89 10.09 7.17 3.80
CA LYS A 89 11.03 6.04 3.78
C LYS A 89 10.29 4.70 3.73
N ALA A 90 9.27 4.50 4.58
CA ALA A 90 8.46 3.29 4.58
C ALA A 90 7.79 3.07 3.20
N LEU A 91 7.22 4.13 2.61
CA LEU A 91 6.65 4.04 1.26
C LEU A 91 7.69 3.69 0.20
N CYS A 92 8.89 4.24 0.27
CA CYS A 92 9.96 3.86 -0.67
C CYS A 92 10.35 2.38 -0.52
N GLU A 93 10.48 1.89 0.71
CA GLU A 93 10.80 0.48 1.00
C GLU A 93 9.71 -0.45 0.48
N TRP A 94 8.44 -0.10 0.70
CA TRP A 94 7.29 -0.79 0.10
C TRP A 94 7.42 -0.86 -1.43
N LYS A 95 7.60 0.28 -2.10
CA LYS A 95 7.66 0.33 -3.57
C LYS A 95 8.91 -0.33 -4.16
N LEU A 96 9.89 -0.68 -3.33
CA LEU A 96 11.09 -1.44 -3.68
C LEU A 96 11.03 -2.91 -3.23
N ASN A 97 9.86 -3.37 -2.76
CA ASN A 97 9.59 -4.73 -2.27
C ASN A 97 10.40 -5.13 -1.03
N ASP A 98 10.90 -4.17 -0.25
CA ASP A 98 11.51 -4.42 1.06
C ASP A 98 10.43 -4.29 2.15
N PHE A 99 9.54 -5.28 2.21
CA PHE A 99 8.34 -5.23 3.04
C PHE A 99 8.67 -5.26 4.54
N ASP A 100 9.73 -5.96 4.95
CA ASP A 100 10.15 -6.01 6.35
C ASP A 100 10.70 -4.65 6.82
N ALA A 101 11.58 -4.02 6.02
CA ALA A 101 12.06 -2.68 6.34
C ALA A 101 10.90 -1.67 6.36
N SER A 102 9.97 -1.78 5.41
CA SER A 102 8.79 -0.92 5.33
C SER A 102 7.95 -0.98 6.60
N LYS A 103 7.65 -2.19 7.12
CA LYS A 103 6.90 -2.38 8.38
C LYS A 103 7.61 -1.70 9.56
N ILE A 104 8.94 -1.82 9.64
CA ILE A 104 9.74 -1.20 10.71
C ILE A 104 9.70 0.33 10.60
N SER A 105 9.91 0.87 9.40
CA SER A 105 9.87 2.31 9.15
C SER A 105 8.48 2.89 9.43
N ALA A 106 7.41 2.20 9.06
CA ALA A 106 6.02 2.61 9.32
C ALA A 106 5.74 2.75 10.83
N ARG A 107 6.13 1.74 11.63
CA ARG A 107 6.01 1.79 13.10
C ARG A 107 6.80 2.95 13.69
N THR A 108 8.02 3.17 13.19
CA THR A 108 8.87 4.28 13.63
C THR A 108 8.26 5.64 13.26
N ALA A 109 7.65 5.75 12.07
CA ALA A 109 6.93 6.93 11.63
C ALA A 109 5.74 7.24 12.54
N LEU A 110 4.92 6.23 12.87
CA LEU A 110 3.79 6.38 13.79
C LEU A 110 4.22 6.87 15.17
N GLN A 111 5.33 6.35 15.70
CA GLN A 111 5.87 6.84 16.97
C GLN A 111 6.27 8.32 16.89
N ALA A 112 6.98 8.72 15.82
CA ALA A 112 7.39 10.11 15.62
C ALA A 112 6.20 11.06 15.43
N LEU A 113 5.16 10.62 14.70
CA LEU A 113 3.92 11.37 14.51
C LEU A 113 3.16 11.56 15.84
N LYS A 114 3.07 10.51 16.67
CA LYS A 114 2.47 10.60 18.01
C LYS A 114 3.26 11.54 18.92
N THR A 115 4.59 11.51 18.86
CA THR A 115 5.44 12.45 19.60
C THR A 115 5.19 13.89 19.17
N LEU A 116 5.08 14.15 17.86
CA LEU A 116 4.78 15.47 17.32
C LEU A 116 3.42 16.00 17.82
N GLU A 117 2.38 15.17 17.76
CA GLU A 117 1.05 15.52 18.25
C GLU A 117 1.09 15.84 19.75
N ASN A 118 1.74 15.01 20.56
CA ASN A 118 1.82 15.20 22.01
C ASN A 118 2.64 16.43 22.43
N GLN A 119 3.69 16.78 21.68
CA GLN A 119 4.61 17.86 22.07
C GLN A 119 4.22 19.22 21.50
N VAL A 120 3.65 19.25 20.29
CA VAL A 120 3.41 20.48 19.53
C VAL A 120 1.94 20.65 19.14
N GLY A 121 1.09 19.65 19.39
CA GLY A 121 -0.33 19.68 19.01
C GLY A 121 -0.57 19.56 17.50
N ILE A 122 0.46 19.20 16.72
CA ILE A 122 0.35 19.05 15.27
C ILE A 122 0.04 17.59 14.95
N ARG A 123 -1.13 17.36 14.37
CA ARG A 123 -1.52 16.04 13.85
C ARG A 123 -1.33 15.98 12.34
N MET A 124 -0.77 14.87 11.86
CA MET A 124 -0.59 14.62 10.42
C MET A 124 -1.42 13.40 10.02
N SER A 125 -2.75 13.59 10.05
CA SER A 125 -3.74 12.51 9.95
C SER A 125 -3.61 11.65 8.71
N ARG A 126 -3.23 12.24 7.57
CA ARG A 126 -2.98 11.49 6.32
C ARG A 126 -1.85 10.46 6.50
N ASP A 127 -0.70 10.90 6.98
CA ASP A 127 0.47 10.04 7.13
C ASP A 127 0.24 9.02 8.25
N GLU A 128 -0.44 9.42 9.32
CA GLU A 128 -0.87 8.51 10.39
C GLU A 128 -1.78 7.41 9.84
N ALA A 129 -2.84 7.76 9.11
CA ALA A 129 -3.78 6.81 8.52
C ALA A 129 -3.08 5.84 7.56
N LEU A 130 -2.21 6.36 6.68
CA LEU A 130 -1.48 5.54 5.72
C LEU A 130 -0.46 4.61 6.40
N MET A 131 0.31 5.09 7.38
CA MET A 131 1.28 4.25 8.09
C MET A 131 0.61 3.21 8.99
N ARG A 132 -0.58 3.52 9.51
CA ARG A 132 -1.44 2.56 10.20
C ARG A 132 -1.89 1.44 9.25
N ALA A 133 -2.33 1.79 8.05
CA ALA A 133 -2.79 0.85 7.01
C ALA A 133 -1.67 0.06 6.32
N LEU A 134 -0.45 0.61 6.27
CA LEU A 134 0.63 0.06 5.45
C LEU A 134 0.95 -1.42 5.70
N PRO A 135 1.00 -1.94 6.94
CA PRO A 135 1.24 -3.37 7.16
C PRO A 135 0.28 -4.29 6.40
N ASP A 136 -1.02 -3.98 6.39
CA ASP A 136 -2.03 -4.78 5.69
C ASP A 136 -1.90 -4.60 4.17
N ILE A 137 -1.62 -3.37 3.71
CA ILE A 137 -1.36 -3.09 2.29
C ILE A 137 -0.21 -3.96 1.75
N LEU A 138 0.86 -4.13 2.54
CA LEU A 138 1.98 -4.99 2.17
C LEU A 138 1.57 -6.46 2.03
N VAL A 139 0.66 -6.94 2.88
CA VAL A 139 0.11 -8.29 2.78
C VAL A 139 -0.68 -8.46 1.49
N LEU A 140 -1.53 -7.48 1.14
CA LEU A 140 -2.30 -7.53 -0.13
C LEU A 140 -1.38 -7.65 -1.36
N ASP A 141 -0.26 -6.92 -1.38
CA ASP A 141 0.72 -6.98 -2.47
C ASP A 141 1.52 -8.29 -2.47
N GLN A 142 1.91 -8.79 -1.30
CA GLN A 142 2.63 -10.06 -1.15
C GLN A 142 1.77 -11.23 -1.63
N VAL A 143 0.54 -11.37 -1.12
CA VAL A 143 -0.40 -12.41 -1.53
C VAL A 143 -0.62 -12.38 -3.04
N ARG A 144 -0.80 -11.19 -3.62
CA ARG A 144 -0.92 -11.05 -5.07
C ARG A 144 0.32 -11.59 -5.80
N SER A 145 1.52 -11.21 -5.38
CA SER A 145 2.76 -11.69 -6.00
C SER A 145 2.87 -13.21 -5.94
N ASP A 146 2.52 -13.79 -4.79
CA ASP A 146 2.64 -15.23 -4.53
C ASP A 146 1.60 -16.02 -5.33
N LEU A 147 0.34 -15.56 -5.39
CA LEU A 147 -0.72 -16.15 -6.22
C LEU A 147 -0.31 -16.22 -7.69
N PHE A 148 0.19 -15.12 -8.24
CA PHE A 148 0.61 -15.08 -9.64
C PHE A 148 1.86 -15.93 -9.88
N SER A 149 2.78 -16.01 -8.92
CA SER A 149 3.99 -16.83 -9.06
C SER A 149 3.70 -18.32 -9.00
N PHE A 150 2.79 -18.74 -8.12
CA PHE A 150 2.36 -20.14 -7.98
C PHE A 150 1.65 -20.64 -9.24
N HIS A 151 0.82 -19.81 -9.88
CA HIS A 151 0.07 -20.16 -11.09
C HIS A 151 0.80 -19.84 -12.42
N LYS A 152 2.14 -19.70 -12.42
CA LYS A 152 2.91 -19.52 -13.68
C LYS A 152 2.90 -20.75 -14.59
N GLY A 153 2.49 -21.91 -14.08
CA GLY A 153 2.38 -23.16 -14.84
C GLY A 153 1.08 -23.89 -14.51
N ALA A 154 0.91 -25.06 -15.11
CA ALA A 154 -0.25 -25.91 -14.83
C ALA A 154 -0.20 -26.41 -13.38
N VAL A 155 -1.25 -26.12 -12.63
CA VAL A 155 -1.44 -26.56 -11.23
C VAL A 155 -2.73 -27.36 -11.16
N ASN A 156 -2.69 -28.51 -10.49
CA ASN A 156 -3.89 -29.33 -10.26
C ASN A 156 -4.85 -28.64 -9.27
N PHE A 157 -6.12 -29.04 -9.29
CA PHE A 157 -7.14 -28.35 -8.50
C PHE A 157 -6.89 -28.45 -6.99
N ALA A 158 -6.39 -29.59 -6.49
CA ALA A 158 -6.15 -29.79 -5.06
C ALA A 158 -5.10 -28.80 -4.52
N ALA A 159 -3.99 -28.63 -5.24
CA ALA A 159 -2.93 -27.70 -4.88
C ALA A 159 -3.39 -26.23 -5.02
N ALA A 160 -4.13 -25.90 -6.09
CA ALA A 160 -4.71 -24.57 -6.26
C ALA A 160 -5.69 -24.21 -5.14
N LYS A 161 -6.53 -25.17 -4.73
CA LYS A 161 -7.46 -25.02 -3.60
C LYS A 161 -6.73 -24.79 -2.29
N GLN A 162 -5.70 -25.58 -1.98
CA GLN A 162 -4.91 -25.39 -0.77
C GLN A 162 -4.28 -23.99 -0.73
N GLN A 163 -3.62 -23.57 -1.82
CA GLN A 163 -3.02 -22.24 -1.92
C GLN A 163 -4.05 -21.12 -1.75
N TYR A 164 -5.23 -21.27 -2.37
CA TYR A 164 -6.33 -20.33 -2.20
C TYR A 164 -6.79 -20.25 -0.75
N GLN A 165 -6.89 -21.38 -0.07
CA GLN A 165 -7.34 -21.43 1.31
C GLN A 165 -6.30 -20.84 2.28
N GLU A 166 -5.02 -21.00 2.02
CA GLU A 166 -3.96 -20.42 2.84
C GLU A 166 -3.81 -18.90 2.62
N GLN A 167 -3.95 -18.43 1.38
CA GLN A 167 -3.58 -17.06 1.02
C GLN A 167 -4.78 -16.12 0.82
N VAL A 168 -5.93 -16.63 0.38
CA VAL A 168 -7.06 -15.79 -0.07
C VAL A 168 -8.23 -15.86 0.89
N TYR A 169 -8.75 -17.06 1.15
CA TYR A 169 -9.92 -17.24 2.00
C TYR A 169 -10.01 -18.63 2.60
N HIS A 170 -10.17 -18.69 3.92
CA HIS A 170 -10.38 -19.96 4.62
C HIS A 170 -11.70 -19.92 5.40
N ASN A 171 -12.60 -20.85 5.08
CA ASN A 171 -13.86 -21.01 5.81
C ASN A 171 -13.67 -21.89 7.06
N ALA A 172 -12.84 -21.44 8.01
CA ALA A 172 -12.73 -22.06 9.34
C ALA A 172 -12.78 -20.99 10.43
N GLU A 173 -13.46 -21.30 11.54
CA GLU A 173 -13.74 -20.33 12.61
C GLU A 173 -12.47 -19.72 13.24
N ASP A 174 -11.36 -20.47 13.25
CA ASP A 174 -10.11 -20.08 13.93
C ASP A 174 -8.92 -19.89 12.95
N THR A 175 -9.17 -19.76 11.65
CA THR A 175 -8.10 -19.58 10.66
C THR A 175 -8.57 -18.63 9.59
N GLU A 176 -8.00 -17.43 9.58
CA GLU A 176 -8.15 -16.47 8.48
C GLU A 176 -6.98 -16.65 7.50
N ALA A 177 -7.28 -16.54 6.21
CA ALA A 177 -6.24 -16.47 5.19
C ALA A 177 -5.63 -15.06 5.17
N ASP A 178 -4.36 -14.96 4.77
CA ASP A 178 -3.59 -13.70 4.83
C ASP A 178 -4.31 -12.50 4.17
N LEU A 179 -4.90 -12.69 2.99
CA LEU A 179 -5.64 -11.63 2.28
C LEU A 179 -6.93 -11.23 2.99
N GLU A 180 -7.66 -12.21 3.52
CA GLU A 180 -8.91 -11.96 4.23
C GLU A 180 -8.65 -11.18 5.52
N GLU A 181 -7.69 -11.62 6.33
CA GLU A 181 -7.29 -10.96 7.58
C GLU A 181 -6.91 -9.49 7.29
N ALA A 182 -6.04 -9.26 6.30
CA ALA A 182 -5.62 -7.92 5.92
C ALA A 182 -6.79 -7.03 5.46
N LEU A 183 -7.75 -7.58 4.70
CA LEU A 183 -8.94 -6.84 4.28
C LEU A 183 -9.88 -6.54 5.46
N ASN A 184 -10.06 -7.49 6.38
CA ASN A 184 -10.85 -7.30 7.60
C ASN A 184 -10.22 -6.21 8.49
N HIS A 185 -8.91 -6.24 8.69
CA HIS A 185 -8.17 -5.21 9.43
C HIS A 185 -8.27 -3.83 8.80
N LEU A 186 -8.20 -3.72 7.47
CA LEU A 186 -8.40 -2.44 6.77
C LEU A 186 -9.84 -1.93 6.89
N ARG A 187 -10.83 -2.83 6.88
CA ARG A 187 -12.25 -2.50 7.02
C ARG A 187 -12.60 -2.00 8.41
N ASP A 188 -12.11 -2.70 9.44
CA ASP A 188 -12.51 -2.51 10.85
C ASP A 188 -11.63 -1.50 11.58
N ARG A 189 -10.67 -0.91 10.86
CA ARG A 189 -9.78 0.12 11.38
C ARG A 189 -10.57 1.33 11.88
N GLU A 190 -10.26 1.76 13.10
CA GLU A 190 -10.80 3.01 13.65
C GLU A 190 -10.47 4.19 12.72
N PRO A 191 -11.45 5.05 12.39
CA PRO A 191 -11.22 6.25 11.62
C PRO A 191 -10.13 7.11 12.26
N THR A 192 -9.18 7.57 11.46
CA THR A 192 -8.17 8.52 11.94
C THR A 192 -8.79 9.92 11.99
N ALA A 193 -8.77 10.57 13.16
CA ALA A 193 -9.36 11.90 13.31
C ALA A 193 -8.75 12.90 12.31
N GLY A 194 -9.59 13.64 11.59
CA GLY A 194 -9.15 14.62 10.59
C GLY A 194 -8.60 14.00 9.30
N ILE A 195 -8.87 12.72 9.01
CA ILE A 195 -8.61 12.13 7.70
C ILE A 195 -9.45 12.84 6.63
N SER A 196 -8.87 13.05 5.45
CA SER A 196 -9.57 13.69 4.33
C SER A 196 -10.34 12.65 3.51
N THR A 197 -11.39 13.08 2.81
CA THR A 197 -12.18 12.23 1.91
C THR A 197 -11.32 11.56 0.83
N GLU A 198 -10.27 12.22 0.34
CA GLU A 198 -9.34 11.63 -0.63
C GLU A 198 -8.56 10.45 -0.04
N MET A 199 -8.15 10.56 1.23
CA MET A 199 -7.45 9.49 1.92
C MET A 199 -8.39 8.33 2.27
N GLU A 200 -9.64 8.62 2.67
CA GLU A 200 -10.68 7.60 2.83
C GLU A 200 -10.95 6.87 1.50
N THR A 201 -11.09 7.63 0.42
CA THR A 201 -11.26 7.10 -0.94
C THR A 201 -10.09 6.19 -1.28
N TYR A 202 -8.85 6.63 -1.06
CA TYR A 202 -7.66 5.81 -1.29
C TYR A 202 -7.70 4.48 -0.54
N LEU A 203 -8.09 4.46 0.75
CA LEU A 203 -8.18 3.22 1.53
C LEU A 203 -9.26 2.27 1.02
N VAL A 204 -10.37 2.80 0.47
CA VAL A 204 -11.38 1.97 -0.21
C VAL A 204 -10.82 1.38 -1.50
N LEU A 205 -10.08 2.17 -2.30
CA LEU A 205 -9.43 1.68 -3.53
C LEU A 205 -8.38 0.60 -3.25
N VAL A 206 -7.65 0.71 -2.15
CA VAL A 206 -6.72 -0.33 -1.67
C VAL A 206 -7.47 -1.63 -1.38
N GLN A 207 -8.60 -1.57 -0.66
CA GLN A 207 -9.40 -2.77 -0.37
C GLN A 207 -9.97 -3.39 -1.65
N LEU A 208 -10.44 -2.57 -2.60
CA LEU A 208 -10.89 -3.03 -3.92
C LEU A 208 -9.77 -3.69 -4.71
N ALA A 209 -8.53 -3.18 -4.63
CA ALA A 209 -7.36 -3.81 -5.22
C ALA A 209 -7.06 -5.18 -4.58
N GLY A 210 -7.22 -5.31 -3.26
CA GLY A 210 -7.16 -6.60 -2.57
C GLY A 210 -8.24 -7.58 -3.06
N LEU A 211 -9.48 -7.13 -3.19
CA LEU A 211 -10.55 -7.96 -3.77
C LEU A 211 -10.28 -8.35 -5.23
N LYS A 212 -9.52 -7.56 -5.98
CA LYS A 212 -9.10 -7.94 -7.34
C LYS A 212 -8.14 -9.12 -7.33
N SER A 213 -7.23 -9.16 -6.36
CA SER A 213 -6.35 -10.31 -6.14
C SER A 213 -7.18 -11.53 -5.71
N TRP A 214 -8.18 -11.35 -4.83
CA TRP A 214 -9.12 -12.41 -4.45
C TRP A 214 -9.84 -12.99 -5.66
N ALA A 215 -10.47 -12.13 -6.48
CA ALA A 215 -11.17 -12.54 -7.71
C ALA A 215 -10.24 -13.31 -8.65
N LYS A 216 -8.97 -12.89 -8.75
CA LYS A 216 -7.98 -13.62 -9.55
C LYS A 216 -7.62 -14.98 -8.95
N GLY A 217 -7.56 -15.12 -7.63
CA GLY A 217 -7.44 -16.41 -6.96
C GLY A 217 -8.59 -17.36 -7.32
N ILE A 218 -9.82 -16.87 -7.34
CA ILE A 218 -11.00 -17.63 -7.78
C ILE A 218 -10.91 -18.01 -9.27
N ASP A 219 -10.42 -17.10 -10.13
CA ASP A 219 -10.19 -17.43 -11.53
C ASP A 219 -9.14 -18.53 -11.71
N PHE A 220 -8.06 -18.52 -10.93
CA PHE A 220 -7.06 -19.58 -10.95
C PHE A 220 -7.64 -20.93 -10.50
N LEU A 221 -8.58 -20.95 -9.54
CA LEU A 221 -9.32 -22.17 -9.21
C LEU A 221 -10.10 -22.68 -10.43
N ARG A 222 -10.84 -21.81 -11.12
CA ARG A 222 -11.57 -22.20 -12.34
C ARG A 222 -10.64 -22.75 -13.43
N GLU A 223 -9.50 -22.10 -13.65
CA GLU A 223 -8.47 -22.52 -14.61
C GLU A 223 -7.95 -23.93 -14.24
N SER A 224 -7.56 -24.15 -12.98
CA SER A 224 -7.08 -25.46 -12.51
C SER A 224 -8.14 -26.56 -12.61
N ILE A 225 -9.42 -26.29 -12.34
CA ILE A 225 -10.51 -27.25 -12.56
C ILE A 225 -10.55 -27.67 -14.03
N THR A 226 -10.46 -26.71 -14.95
CA THR A 226 -10.56 -26.95 -16.38
C THR A 226 -9.38 -27.77 -16.90
N GLU A 227 -8.18 -27.48 -16.43
CA GLU A 227 -6.93 -28.10 -16.90
C GLU A 227 -6.61 -29.45 -16.23
N ASP A 228 -7.14 -29.69 -15.02
CA ASP A 228 -6.88 -30.91 -14.28
C ASP A 228 -7.61 -32.12 -14.89
N ARG A 229 -6.84 -32.94 -15.61
CA ARG A 229 -7.30 -34.18 -16.26
C ARG A 229 -7.47 -35.33 -15.28
N SER A 230 -7.04 -35.19 -14.02
CA SER A 230 -7.18 -36.23 -13.01
C SER A 230 -8.54 -36.21 -12.31
N LEU A 231 -9.29 -35.11 -12.43
CA LEU A 231 -10.62 -34.98 -11.87
C LEU A 231 -11.63 -35.88 -12.59
N SER A 232 -12.35 -36.70 -11.82
CA SER A 232 -13.58 -37.36 -12.29
C SER A 232 -14.68 -36.34 -12.58
N ASP A 233 -15.74 -36.75 -13.27
CA ASP A 233 -16.90 -35.88 -13.52
C ASP A 233 -17.53 -35.37 -12.23
N GLU A 234 -17.62 -36.23 -11.21
CA GLU A 234 -18.11 -35.86 -9.88
C GLU A 234 -17.15 -34.88 -9.19
N GLY A 235 -15.84 -35.16 -9.23
CA GLY A 235 -14.83 -34.25 -8.67
C GLY A 235 -14.86 -32.86 -9.32
N ARG A 236 -15.07 -32.81 -10.64
CA ARG A 236 -15.21 -31.55 -11.39
C ARG A 236 -16.47 -30.78 -11.00
N ARG A 237 -17.60 -31.46 -10.75
CA ARG A 237 -18.83 -30.83 -10.24
C ARG A 237 -18.61 -30.24 -8.86
N THR A 238 -18.10 -31.03 -7.91
CA THR A 238 -17.79 -30.57 -6.54
C THR A 238 -16.83 -29.38 -6.54
N ALA A 239 -15.81 -29.41 -7.40
CA ALA A 239 -14.87 -28.31 -7.54
C ALA A 239 -15.53 -27.04 -8.12
N THR A 240 -16.44 -27.21 -9.09
CA THR A 240 -17.21 -26.10 -9.68
C THR A 240 -18.16 -25.50 -8.66
N ASP A 241 -18.83 -26.32 -7.86
CA ASP A 241 -19.73 -25.86 -6.78
C ASP A 241 -18.95 -25.05 -5.73
N PHE A 242 -17.76 -25.53 -5.33
CA PHE A 242 -16.85 -24.78 -4.47
C PHE A 242 -16.50 -23.41 -5.07
N PHE A 243 -16.04 -23.37 -6.33
CA PHE A 243 -15.73 -22.12 -7.03
C PHE A 243 -16.93 -21.14 -7.07
N LEU A 244 -18.15 -21.64 -7.35
CA LEU A 244 -19.36 -20.81 -7.40
C LEU A 244 -19.71 -20.27 -6.02
N GLN A 245 -19.58 -21.11 -4.98
CA GLN A 245 -19.80 -20.72 -3.59
C GLN A 245 -18.86 -19.58 -3.19
N GLU A 246 -17.57 -19.72 -3.46
CA GLU A 246 -16.55 -18.69 -3.16
C GLU A 246 -16.89 -17.34 -3.79
N ARG A 247 -17.32 -17.37 -5.06
CA ARG A 247 -17.69 -16.15 -5.79
C ARG A 247 -18.96 -15.51 -5.23
N GLN A 248 -20.00 -16.29 -4.95
CA GLN A 248 -21.33 -15.78 -4.59
C GLN A 248 -21.44 -15.41 -3.11
N GLN A 249 -20.88 -16.23 -2.21
CA GLN A 249 -21.06 -16.07 -0.78
C GLN A 249 -19.97 -15.20 -0.14
N HIS A 250 -18.78 -15.14 -0.72
CA HIS A 250 -17.64 -14.47 -0.08
C HIS A 250 -17.17 -13.22 -0.84
N LEU A 251 -16.91 -13.33 -2.15
CA LEU A 251 -16.43 -12.20 -2.95
C LEU A 251 -17.53 -11.15 -3.22
N ALA A 252 -18.69 -11.56 -3.74
CA ALA A 252 -19.73 -10.63 -4.19
C ALA A 252 -20.27 -9.69 -3.09
N PRO A 253 -20.55 -10.15 -1.86
CA PRO A 253 -21.02 -9.26 -0.79
C PRO A 253 -19.96 -8.22 -0.39
N ARG A 254 -18.68 -8.61 -0.34
CA ARG A 254 -17.56 -7.71 -0.03
C ARG A 254 -17.39 -6.66 -1.14
N LYS A 255 -17.49 -7.06 -2.41
CA LYS A 255 -17.48 -6.13 -3.55
C LYS A 255 -18.61 -5.11 -3.43
N ALA A 256 -19.84 -5.56 -3.19
CA ALA A 256 -21.00 -4.68 -3.07
C ALA A 256 -20.83 -3.64 -1.93
N LEU A 257 -20.33 -4.09 -0.77
CA LEU A 257 -20.05 -3.20 0.36
C LEU A 257 -19.02 -2.12 0.02
N LEU A 258 -17.89 -2.50 -0.61
CA LEU A 258 -16.84 -1.54 -0.94
C LEU A 258 -17.26 -0.58 -2.05
N LEU A 259 -18.02 -1.04 -3.05
CA LEU A 259 -18.57 -0.17 -4.08
C LEU A 259 -19.58 0.83 -3.51
N ALA A 260 -20.44 0.41 -2.58
CA ALA A 260 -21.34 1.32 -1.89
C ALA A 260 -20.58 2.38 -1.06
N LYS A 261 -19.49 1.99 -0.39
CA LYS A 261 -18.60 2.96 0.29
C LYS A 261 -17.95 3.92 -0.70
N LEU A 262 -17.44 3.40 -1.83
CA LEU A 262 -16.80 4.21 -2.86
C LEU A 262 -17.78 5.24 -3.45
N SER A 263 -19.01 4.83 -3.78
CA SER A 263 -20.02 5.75 -4.33
C SER A 263 -20.40 6.85 -3.34
N ALA A 264 -20.43 6.57 -2.04
CA ALA A 264 -20.70 7.59 -1.03
C ALA A 264 -19.59 8.64 -0.90
N LEU A 265 -18.34 8.29 -1.26
CA LEU A 265 -17.18 9.18 -1.18
C LEU A 265 -16.95 9.99 -2.46
N LEU A 266 -17.46 9.53 -3.60
CA LEU A 266 -17.19 10.14 -4.90
C LEU A 266 -18.23 11.20 -5.30
N PRO A 267 -17.80 12.33 -5.87
CA PRO A 267 -18.74 13.27 -6.50
C PRO A 267 -19.43 12.59 -7.68
N GLY A 268 -20.76 12.58 -7.71
CA GLY A 268 -21.54 11.90 -8.76
C GLY A 268 -21.77 10.40 -8.52
N GLY A 269 -21.31 9.85 -7.39
CA GLY A 269 -21.63 8.49 -6.94
C GLY A 269 -21.30 7.40 -7.97
N THR A 270 -22.31 6.61 -8.34
CA THR A 270 -22.15 5.50 -9.30
C THR A 270 -21.86 5.97 -10.74
N GLY A 271 -22.12 7.25 -11.05
CA GLY A 271 -21.80 7.84 -12.34
C GLY A 271 -20.33 8.25 -12.51
N HIS A 272 -19.53 8.21 -11.44
CA HIS A 272 -18.12 8.59 -11.48
C HIS A 272 -17.27 7.52 -12.18
N GLU A 273 -16.33 7.93 -13.05
CA GLU A 273 -15.48 7.01 -13.84
C GLU A 273 -14.75 5.96 -12.99
N LEU A 274 -14.23 6.40 -11.83
CA LEU A 274 -13.56 5.50 -10.89
C LEU A 274 -14.48 4.41 -10.32
N TYR A 275 -15.76 4.73 -10.06
CA TYR A 275 -16.73 3.72 -9.64
C TYR A 275 -16.95 2.70 -10.75
N GLN A 276 -17.21 3.18 -11.98
CA GLN A 276 -17.45 2.33 -13.15
C GLN A 276 -16.28 1.41 -13.45
N PHE A 277 -15.04 1.91 -13.33
CA PHE A 277 -13.84 1.10 -13.45
C PHE A 277 -13.86 -0.07 -12.46
N TRP A 278 -14.07 0.19 -11.17
CA TRP A 278 -14.03 -0.87 -10.15
C TRP A 278 -15.22 -1.81 -10.19
N ASP A 279 -16.39 -1.34 -10.62
CA ASP A 279 -17.56 -2.20 -10.80
C ASP A 279 -17.33 -3.20 -11.95
N SER A 280 -16.67 -2.78 -13.03
CA SER A 280 -16.33 -3.67 -14.16
C SER A 280 -15.10 -4.56 -13.92
N ALA A 281 -14.17 -4.15 -13.06
CA ALA A 281 -12.88 -4.81 -12.89
C ALA A 281 -12.90 -6.03 -11.94
N LEU A 282 -14.03 -6.29 -11.28
CA LEU A 282 -14.25 -7.33 -10.26
C LEU A 282 -15.47 -8.18 -10.62
#